data_AF-A0AA40A9H8-F1
#
_entry.id   AF-A0AA40A9H8-F1
#
_cell.length_a   1.000
_cell.length_b   1.000
_cell.length_c   1.000
_cell.angle_alpha   90.00
_cell.angle_beta   90.00
_cell.angle_gamma   90.00
#
_symmetry.space_group_name_H-M   'P 1'
#
loop_
_entity.id
_entity.type
_entity.pdbx_description
1 polymer ?
#
loop_
_entity_poly.entity_id
_entity_poly.type
_entity_poly.pdbx_seq_one_letter_code
_entity_poly.pdbx_strand_id
1 'polypeptide(L)'
;MPQSEATYFSGTSYSSAPPSDGIRACQVNGCHKKRCHARLQGQKLYSRFCFDHTCERTVSLEDGYHCNMARESGEKYCIEHMTCAARGCREEGYYDGAAFPWFCDTHRCTKANCKSGIYDLLQKRCRAHVECAAVGCASAPHADADSSYCKQHTCGVDACPNQARANNRCAEHPLSRRASKCFCGSRKLHPADAFCLDHGCRLPGCAGERFPGGGTLCVVHKCTFDTCFSPIARPDDIHSIFCAAHACRVVGCVYARRNPSFYCGNHGDQSPPREKSADACPVGSCTNRGADGKGSVCSEHACSVKQCGLVARYEGGGFCGERHACVREGCRHGRLSVHYGEGEEEEEEEEEEEEGEMDLCLRHDREQERERGKRMAERDDQVARERDEWKVRYQNLRTDFEALQVRGNRAMHATVEDSEDSGLW
;
A
#
# COMPACT_ATOMS: atom_id res chain seq x y z
N MET A 1 9.99 28.33 9.60
CA MET A 1 10.13 29.61 10.31
C MET A 1 11.31 29.47 11.24
N PRO A 2 12.42 30.20 11.04
CA PRO A 2 13.48 30.25 12.04
C PRO A 2 12.89 30.87 13.31
N GLN A 3 12.94 30.15 14.43
CA GLN A 3 12.56 30.70 15.71
C GLN A 3 13.57 31.81 16.02
N SER A 4 13.14 33.07 15.92
CA SER A 4 13.90 34.19 16.46
C SER A 4 14.15 33.91 17.93
N GLU A 5 15.42 33.86 18.35
CA GLU A 5 15.82 33.69 19.74
C GLU A 5 15.19 34.80 20.59
N ALA A 6 14.05 34.49 21.20
CA ALA A 6 13.44 35.37 22.18
C ALA A 6 14.34 35.37 23.41
N THR A 7 15.01 36.49 23.66
CA THR A 7 15.80 36.67 24.87
C THR A 7 14.86 36.78 26.06
N TYR A 8 14.86 35.75 26.90
CA TYR A 8 14.11 35.73 28.16
C TYR A 8 14.84 36.57 29.20
N PHE A 9 14.21 37.66 29.67
CA PHE A 9 14.77 38.52 30.71
C PHE A 9 14.19 38.15 32.08
N SER A 10 14.94 37.38 32.87
CA SER A 10 14.69 37.25 34.31
C SER A 10 15.32 38.44 35.03
N GLY A 11 14.53 39.45 35.36
CA GLY A 11 15.00 40.54 36.21
C GLY A 11 15.23 40.05 37.64
N THR A 12 16.47 39.69 37.97
CA THR A 12 16.94 39.29 39.32
C THR A 12 16.99 40.50 40.26
N SER A 13 15.84 41.13 40.50
CA SER A 13 15.70 42.12 41.58
C SER A 13 14.85 41.50 42.68
N TYR A 14 15.54 40.89 43.65
CA TYR A 14 15.02 40.57 44.98
C TYR A 14 14.59 41.89 45.63
N SER A 15 13.32 42.25 45.48
CA SER A 15 12.73 43.39 46.18
C SER A 15 11.75 42.81 47.18
N SER A 16 12.04 43.01 48.47
CA SER A 16 11.35 42.39 49.61
C SER A 16 10.00 43.05 49.94
N ALA A 17 9.60 44.08 49.21
CA ALA A 17 8.33 44.77 49.40
C ALA A 17 7.19 44.01 48.68
N PRO A 18 6.11 43.63 49.36
CA PRO A 18 4.96 43.00 48.72
C PRO A 18 4.34 43.97 47.70
N PRO A 19 4.33 43.65 46.40
CA PRO A 19 3.69 44.50 45.41
C PRO A 19 2.17 44.49 45.66
N SER A 20 1.59 45.66 45.94
CA SER A 20 0.16 45.85 46.18
C SER A 20 -0.73 45.57 44.98
N ASP A 21 -0.14 45.31 43.81
CA ASP A 21 -0.84 44.84 42.61
C ASP A 21 -0.64 43.34 42.44
N GLY A 22 -1.63 42.53 42.85
CA GLY A 22 -1.67 41.07 42.66
C GLY A 22 -1.54 40.62 41.19
N ILE A 23 -1.49 41.56 40.25
CA ILE A 23 -1.33 41.36 38.81
C ILE A 23 0.09 40.91 38.45
N ARG A 24 1.11 41.14 39.29
CA ARG A 24 2.54 40.89 38.92
C ARG A 24 3.17 39.62 39.48
N ALA A 25 2.47 38.90 40.36
CA ALA A 25 2.97 37.66 40.96
C ALA A 25 2.59 36.42 40.13
N CYS A 26 3.43 35.38 40.19
CA CYS A 26 3.14 34.07 39.61
C CYS A 26 1.82 33.52 40.15
N GLN A 27 1.00 32.91 39.28
CA GLN A 27 -0.30 32.34 39.66
C GLN A 27 -0.22 30.93 40.30
N VAL A 28 0.97 30.36 40.50
CA VAL A 28 1.12 29.09 41.22
C VAL A 28 0.97 29.34 42.72
N ASN A 29 0.11 28.57 43.39
CA ASN A 29 -0.13 28.69 44.83
C ASN A 29 1.19 28.57 45.62
N GLY A 30 1.47 29.57 46.47
CA GLY A 30 2.71 29.66 47.25
C GLY A 30 3.92 30.23 46.50
N CYS A 31 3.80 30.57 45.21
CA CYS A 31 4.87 31.22 44.46
C CYS A 31 4.70 32.74 44.42
N HIS A 32 5.58 33.46 45.12
CA HIS A 32 5.56 34.94 45.13
C HIS A 32 6.56 35.58 44.13
N LYS A 33 7.14 34.78 43.23
CA LYS A 33 8.11 35.26 42.23
C LYS A 33 7.40 36.12 41.17
N LYS A 34 8.13 37.08 40.59
CA LYS A 34 7.64 37.94 39.50
C LYS A 34 7.37 37.12 38.23
N ARG A 35 6.32 37.48 37.49
CA ARG A 35 6.01 36.88 36.18
C ARG A 35 7.14 37.10 35.16
N CYS A 36 7.41 36.12 34.30
CA CYS A 36 8.34 36.32 33.20
C CYS A 36 7.66 37.06 32.04
N HIS A 37 8.46 37.63 31.14
CA HIS A 37 7.95 38.30 29.94
C HIS A 37 8.91 38.10 28.77
N ALA A 38 8.35 38.13 27.56
CA ALA A 38 9.09 38.26 26.31
C ALA A 38 8.89 39.66 25.73
N ARG A 39 9.85 40.12 24.91
CA ARG A 39 9.70 41.35 24.12
C ARG A 39 9.56 40.97 22.65
N LEU A 40 8.43 41.34 22.06
CA LEU A 40 8.15 41.12 20.65
C LEU A 40 7.69 42.43 20.04
N GLN A 41 8.38 42.91 19.00
CA GLN A 41 8.09 44.20 18.35
C GLN A 41 8.00 45.38 19.34
N GLY A 42 8.87 45.39 20.36
CA GLY A 42 8.89 46.46 21.38
C GLY A 42 7.84 46.34 22.49
N GLN A 43 6.83 45.47 22.34
CA GLN A 43 5.83 45.21 23.37
C GLN A 43 6.29 44.11 24.33
N LYS A 44 5.99 44.28 25.63
CA LYS A 44 6.25 43.26 26.67
C LYS A 44 5.02 42.37 26.81
N LEU A 45 5.17 41.11 26.46
CA LEU A 45 4.14 40.09 26.63
C LEU A 45 4.47 39.30 27.90
N TYR A 46 3.63 39.44 28.93
CA TYR A 46 3.83 38.79 30.22
C TYR A 46 3.21 37.39 30.25
N SER A 47 3.94 36.42 30.79
CA SER A 47 3.39 35.11 31.16
C SER A 47 2.52 35.24 32.41
N ARG A 48 1.60 34.29 32.62
CA ARG A 48 0.87 34.13 33.88
C ARG A 48 1.77 33.64 35.03
N PHE A 49 2.92 33.07 34.69
CA PHE A 49 3.82 32.42 35.64
C PHE A 49 5.20 33.08 35.66
N CYS A 50 5.98 32.79 36.71
CA CYS A 50 7.39 33.18 36.78
C CYS A 50 8.24 32.32 35.83
N PHE A 51 9.54 32.60 35.74
CA PHE A 51 10.46 31.84 34.89
C PHE A 51 10.51 30.35 35.25
N ASP A 52 10.44 30.01 36.54
CA ASP A 52 10.50 28.61 36.99
C ASP A 52 9.23 27.83 36.65
N HIS A 53 8.09 28.49 36.56
CA HIS A 53 6.78 27.87 36.32
C HIS A 53 6.24 28.10 34.90
N THR A 54 6.86 28.95 34.08
CA THR A 54 6.41 29.16 32.70
C THR A 54 6.90 28.04 31.80
N CYS A 55 5.97 27.37 31.14
CA CYS A 55 6.31 26.42 30.09
C CYS A 55 7.06 27.10 28.93
N GLU A 56 8.17 26.52 28.49
CA GLU A 56 9.02 27.06 27.42
C GLU A 56 8.37 27.03 26.03
N ARG A 57 7.20 26.38 25.86
CA ARG A 57 6.48 26.41 24.58
C ARG A 57 5.91 27.80 24.35
N THR A 58 6.43 28.46 23.33
CA THR A 58 5.82 29.68 22.79
C THR A 58 4.62 29.33 21.92
N VAL A 59 3.51 30.03 22.10
CA VAL A 59 2.32 29.91 21.24
C VAL A 59 2.20 31.14 20.33
N SER A 60 1.18 31.18 19.48
CA SER A 60 0.93 32.32 18.59
C SER A 60 0.72 33.60 19.41
N LEU A 61 0.94 34.77 18.78
CA LEU A 61 0.65 36.06 19.40
C LEU A 61 -0.82 36.19 19.81
N GLU A 62 -1.73 35.64 19.02
CA GLU A 62 -3.18 35.68 19.23
C GLU A 62 -3.61 34.88 20.47
N ASP A 63 -2.93 33.76 20.75
CA ASP A 63 -3.20 32.89 21.90
C ASP A 63 -2.48 33.32 23.19
N GLY A 64 -1.69 34.40 23.12
CA GLY A 64 -0.83 34.88 24.18
C GLY A 64 0.50 34.12 24.19
N TYR A 65 1.57 34.76 23.71
CA TYR A 65 2.93 34.22 23.46
C TYR A 65 3.48 33.12 24.39
N HIS A 66 3.08 33.07 25.66
CA HIS A 66 3.45 32.04 26.63
C HIS A 66 2.30 31.07 26.90
N CYS A 67 2.58 29.77 27.03
CA CYS A 67 1.59 28.79 27.45
C CYS A 67 0.89 29.17 28.77
N ASN A 68 -0.43 28.99 28.82
CA ASN A 68 -1.28 29.34 29.96
C ASN A 68 -1.29 28.31 31.10
N MET A 69 -0.45 27.27 31.04
CA MET A 69 -0.30 26.30 32.13
C MET A 69 1.08 26.36 32.76
N ALA A 70 1.10 26.18 34.08
CA ALA A 70 2.33 26.07 34.84
C ALA A 70 3.02 24.73 34.54
N ARG A 71 4.35 24.75 34.49
CA ARG A 71 5.16 23.54 34.56
C ARG A 71 5.50 23.18 36.01
N GLU A 72 5.77 21.90 36.23
CA GLU A 72 6.28 21.42 37.52
C GLU A 72 7.73 21.88 37.72
N SER A 73 8.16 21.97 38.98
CA SER A 73 9.51 22.44 39.30
C SER A 73 10.55 21.44 38.81
N GLY A 74 11.50 21.89 37.99
CA GLY A 74 12.54 21.06 37.38
C GLY A 74 12.24 20.66 35.94
N GLU A 75 10.98 20.73 35.51
CA GLU A 75 10.59 20.44 34.14
C GLU A 75 10.72 21.65 33.23
N LYS A 76 10.87 21.42 31.92
CA LYS A 76 10.93 22.50 30.92
C LYS A 76 9.56 22.91 30.40
N TYR A 77 8.62 21.97 30.36
CA TYR A 77 7.30 22.17 29.78
C TYR A 77 6.19 21.75 30.75
N CYS A 78 4.98 22.26 30.53
CA CYS A 78 3.82 21.86 31.32
C CYS A 78 3.34 20.46 30.93
N ILE A 79 2.50 19.86 31.78
CA ILE A 79 2.05 18.48 31.62
C ILE A 79 1.43 18.20 30.25
N GLU A 80 0.56 19.07 29.71
CA GLU A 80 -0.02 18.81 28.38
C GLU A 80 1.03 18.85 27.27
N HIS A 81 2.06 19.69 27.38
CA HIS A 81 3.12 19.73 26.37
C HIS A 81 4.08 18.56 26.48
N MET A 82 4.22 17.96 27.66
CA MET A 82 4.95 16.70 27.83
C MET A 82 4.14 15.48 27.36
N THR A 83 2.84 15.61 27.07
CA THR A 83 2.06 14.49 26.49
C THR A 83 2.38 14.27 25.01
N CYS A 84 2.16 13.03 24.57
CA CYS A 84 2.29 12.65 23.17
C CYS A 84 1.34 13.47 22.28
N ALA A 85 1.89 14.06 21.21
CA ALA A 85 1.14 14.85 20.25
C ALA A 85 0.19 14.04 19.35
N ALA A 86 0.16 12.70 19.48
CA ALA A 86 -0.81 11.88 18.78
C ALA A 86 -2.22 12.13 19.34
N ARG A 87 -3.19 12.35 18.46
CA ARG A 87 -4.55 12.74 18.85
C ARG A 87 -5.19 11.69 19.78
N GLY A 88 -5.50 12.10 21.00
CA GLY A 88 -6.13 11.26 22.02
C GLY A 88 -5.17 10.37 22.81
N CYS A 89 -3.86 10.43 22.56
CA CYS A 89 -2.88 9.73 23.38
C CYS A 89 -2.64 10.50 24.70
N ARG A 90 -2.60 9.78 25.83
CA ARG A 90 -2.32 10.33 27.16
C ARG A 90 -0.93 9.96 27.69
N GLU A 91 -0.17 9.20 26.91
CA GLU A 91 1.19 8.80 27.27
C GLU A 91 2.14 10.00 27.18
N GLU A 92 3.22 9.94 27.96
CA GLU A 92 4.28 10.92 27.91
C GLU A 92 5.06 10.84 26.58
N GLY A 93 5.30 11.99 25.97
CA GLY A 93 6.08 12.11 24.75
C GLY A 93 7.59 12.07 25.05
N TYR A 94 8.36 11.39 24.20
CA TYR A 94 9.81 11.32 24.37
C TYR A 94 10.46 12.68 24.09
N TYR A 95 11.01 13.32 25.14
CA TYR A 95 11.73 14.60 25.06
C TYR A 95 13.23 14.41 25.32
N ASP A 96 14.05 14.63 24.30
CA ASP A 96 15.52 14.60 24.38
C ASP A 96 16.14 15.95 23.98
N GLY A 97 15.43 17.05 24.25
CA GLY A 97 15.81 18.38 23.77
C GLY A 97 15.37 18.70 22.34
N ALA A 98 14.69 17.78 21.65
CA ALA A 98 14.14 18.02 20.32
C ALA A 98 13.04 19.08 20.30
N ALA A 99 12.87 19.72 19.13
CA ALA A 99 11.74 20.60 18.88
C ALA A 99 10.40 19.83 18.94
N PHE A 100 9.40 20.45 19.54
CA PHE A 100 8.00 20.00 19.55
C PHE A 100 7.45 19.87 18.10
N PRO A 101 6.53 18.92 17.79
CA PRO A 101 5.83 17.99 18.69
C PRO A 101 6.61 16.74 19.10
N TRP A 102 6.34 16.24 20.32
CA TRP A 102 6.91 14.99 20.84
C TRP A 102 5.90 13.85 20.76
N PHE A 103 6.42 12.63 20.60
CA PHE A 103 5.62 11.42 20.46
C PHE A 103 6.13 10.35 21.43
N CYS A 104 5.22 9.58 22.03
CA CYS A 104 5.58 8.40 22.81
C CYS A 104 6.09 7.28 21.90
N ASP A 105 6.70 6.24 22.47
CA ASP A 105 7.32 5.16 21.70
C ASP A 105 6.36 4.43 20.75
N THR A 106 5.07 4.39 21.07
CA THR A 106 4.04 3.74 20.23
C THR A 106 3.59 4.61 19.06
N HIS A 107 3.73 5.93 19.16
CA HIS A 107 3.35 6.90 18.14
C HIS A 107 4.54 7.55 17.45
N ARG A 108 5.77 7.13 17.78
CA ARG A 108 7.00 7.60 17.17
C ARG A 108 7.36 6.72 15.96
N CYS A 109 7.91 7.36 14.93
CA CYS A 109 8.42 6.63 13.77
C CYS A 109 9.50 5.60 14.19
N THR A 110 9.35 4.36 13.72
CA THR A 110 10.28 3.26 14.05
C THR A 110 11.66 3.36 13.40
N LYS A 111 11.86 4.30 12.46
CA LYS A 111 13.19 4.52 11.87
C LYS A 111 14.14 5.07 12.95
N ALA A 112 15.33 4.49 13.02
CA ALA A 112 16.38 4.92 13.95
C ALA A 112 16.57 6.45 13.93
N ASN A 113 16.63 7.05 15.11
CA ASN A 113 16.80 8.50 15.34
C ASN A 113 15.71 9.41 14.75
N CYS A 114 14.64 8.88 14.15
CA CYS A 114 13.51 9.72 13.74
C CYS A 114 12.67 10.10 14.95
N LYS A 115 12.37 11.39 15.12
CA LYS A 115 11.56 11.90 16.24
C LYS A 115 10.15 12.30 15.82
N SER A 116 9.82 12.14 14.54
CA SER A 116 8.51 12.47 13.99
C SER A 116 7.48 11.41 14.35
N GLY A 117 6.22 11.84 14.42
CA GLY A 117 5.08 10.95 14.66
C GLY A 117 4.81 10.01 13.50
N ILE A 118 4.21 8.86 13.81
CA ILE A 118 3.72 7.91 12.82
C ILE A 118 2.62 8.56 11.98
N TYR A 119 2.73 8.41 10.67
CA TYR A 119 1.71 8.79 9.69
C TYR A 119 0.95 7.56 9.19
N ASP A 120 1.67 6.46 8.92
CA ASP A 120 1.09 5.17 8.54
C ASP A 120 1.19 4.18 9.70
N LEU A 121 0.04 3.83 10.28
CA LEU A 121 -0.06 2.90 11.41
C LEU A 121 0.37 1.47 11.06
N LEU A 122 0.22 1.05 9.79
CA LEU A 122 0.63 -0.30 9.34
C LEU A 122 2.15 -0.42 9.33
N GLN A 123 2.83 0.61 8.84
CA GLN A 123 4.29 0.61 8.72
C GLN A 123 5.01 1.18 9.93
N LYS A 124 4.28 1.90 10.79
CA LYS A 124 4.80 2.68 11.93
C LYS A 124 5.86 3.71 11.49
N ARG A 125 5.64 4.37 10.35
CA ARG A 125 6.57 5.36 9.76
C ARG A 125 5.93 6.73 9.63
N CYS A 126 6.74 7.78 9.78
CA CYS A 126 6.30 9.17 9.52
C CYS A 126 6.22 9.43 8.02
N ARG A 127 5.56 10.52 7.60
CA ARG A 127 5.34 10.85 6.17
C ARG A 127 6.65 10.88 5.35
N ALA A 128 7.73 11.41 5.92
CA ALA A 128 9.05 11.43 5.28
C ALA A 128 9.68 10.04 5.06
N HIS A 129 9.13 9.01 5.72
CA HIS A 129 9.60 7.63 5.68
C HIS A 129 8.55 6.65 5.13
N VAL A 130 7.42 7.14 4.60
CA VAL A 130 6.36 6.32 3.97
C VAL A 130 6.50 6.29 2.45
N GLU A 131 7.12 7.31 1.83
CA GLU A 131 7.25 7.40 0.38
C GLU A 131 8.66 7.01 -0.07
N CYS A 132 8.75 6.16 -1.10
CA CYS A 132 10.01 5.89 -1.77
C CYS A 132 10.53 7.17 -2.44
N ALA A 133 11.80 7.51 -2.19
CA ALA A 133 12.44 8.68 -2.79
C ALA A 133 12.62 8.59 -4.33
N ALA A 134 12.25 7.47 -4.96
CA ALA A 134 12.27 7.36 -6.42
C ALA A 134 11.08 8.13 -7.00
N VAL A 135 11.36 9.02 -7.96
CA VAL A 135 10.37 9.87 -8.63
C VAL A 135 9.22 9.01 -9.19
N GLY A 136 7.99 9.30 -8.75
CA GLY A 136 6.78 8.59 -9.20
C GLY A 136 6.53 7.23 -8.53
N CYS A 137 7.33 6.82 -7.56
CA CYS A 137 7.11 5.57 -6.84
C CYS A 137 6.21 5.76 -5.61
N ALA A 138 5.01 5.20 -5.65
CA ALA A 138 4.08 5.19 -4.51
C ALA A 138 4.35 4.06 -3.49
N SER A 139 5.38 3.24 -3.71
CA SER A 139 5.71 2.14 -2.78
C SER A 139 6.45 2.65 -1.56
N ALA A 140 6.28 1.95 -0.44
CA ALA A 140 6.98 2.29 0.80
C ALA A 140 8.47 1.92 0.79
N PRO A 141 9.33 2.70 1.46
CA PRO A 141 10.72 2.35 1.67
C PRO A 141 10.91 0.97 2.30
N HIS A 142 12.00 0.28 1.96
CA HIS A 142 12.31 -1.03 2.53
C HIS A 142 12.48 -0.92 4.05
N ALA A 143 11.86 -1.83 4.81
CA ALA A 143 11.83 -1.70 6.26
C ALA A 143 13.23 -1.87 6.91
N ASP A 144 14.02 -2.79 6.36
CA ASP A 144 15.23 -3.34 6.99
C ASP A 144 16.54 -2.66 6.59
N ALA A 145 16.49 -1.74 5.62
CA ALA A 145 17.66 -1.00 5.17
C ALA A 145 17.43 0.47 5.52
N ASP A 146 18.46 1.19 5.97
CA ASP A 146 18.45 2.67 6.10
C ASP A 146 18.23 3.42 4.75
N SER A 147 17.75 2.71 3.73
CA SER A 147 17.38 3.16 2.41
C SER A 147 16.12 4.04 2.47
N SER A 148 16.15 5.15 1.73
CA SER A 148 14.97 5.96 1.40
C SER A 148 14.15 5.37 0.24
N TYR A 149 14.53 4.19 -0.26
CA TYR A 149 13.95 3.56 -1.42
C TYR A 149 13.17 2.28 -1.08
N CYS A 150 12.15 1.95 -1.86
CA CYS A 150 11.42 0.69 -1.72
C CYS A 150 12.27 -0.52 -2.14
N LYS A 151 11.77 -1.75 -1.97
CA LYS A 151 12.48 -2.97 -2.36
C LYS A 151 12.91 -2.98 -3.84
N GLN A 152 12.09 -2.40 -4.72
CA GLN A 152 12.39 -2.34 -6.16
C GLN A 152 13.42 -1.25 -6.51
N HIS A 153 13.57 -0.25 -5.65
CA HIS A 153 14.45 0.91 -5.87
C HIS A 153 15.66 0.91 -4.93
N THR A 154 15.84 -0.10 -4.08
CA THR A 154 17.04 -0.26 -3.24
C THR A 154 18.04 -1.15 -3.98
N CYS A 155 19.32 -0.76 -3.97
CA CYS A 155 20.39 -1.60 -4.52
C CYS A 155 20.44 -2.94 -3.77
N GLY A 156 20.40 -4.06 -4.49
CA GLY A 156 20.52 -5.42 -3.95
C GLY A 156 21.94 -5.81 -3.55
N VAL A 157 22.82 -4.85 -3.27
CA VAL A 157 24.09 -5.08 -2.58
C VAL A 157 23.80 -4.81 -1.10
N ASP A 158 24.14 -5.75 -0.22
CA ASP A 158 23.93 -5.60 1.22
C ASP A 158 24.52 -4.29 1.73
N ALA A 159 23.73 -3.57 2.54
CA ALA A 159 24.06 -2.27 3.11
C ALA A 159 24.35 -1.13 2.11
N CYS A 160 23.98 -1.25 0.82
CA CYS A 160 24.09 -0.14 -0.12
C CYS A 160 22.87 0.80 -0.03
N PRO A 161 23.03 2.08 0.35
CA PRO A 161 21.91 3.01 0.49
C PRO A 161 21.43 3.61 -0.83
N ASN A 162 22.10 3.31 -1.95
CA ASN A 162 21.89 3.98 -3.23
C ASN A 162 20.68 3.44 -3.99
N GLN A 163 20.05 4.33 -4.79
CA GLN A 163 18.93 3.99 -5.66
C GLN A 163 19.33 2.95 -6.71
N ALA A 164 18.58 1.86 -6.81
CA ALA A 164 18.67 0.93 -7.91
C ALA A 164 18.16 1.60 -9.20
N ARG A 165 18.93 1.45 -10.29
CA ARG A 165 18.53 1.93 -11.63
C ARG A 165 17.93 0.80 -12.45
N ALA A 166 18.75 -0.19 -12.81
CA ALA A 166 18.36 -1.37 -13.57
C ALA A 166 18.88 -2.62 -12.88
N ASN A 167 18.11 -3.71 -12.92
CA ASN A 167 18.50 -5.01 -12.36
C ASN A 167 18.88 -4.96 -10.88
N ASN A 168 18.16 -4.16 -10.07
CA ASN A 168 18.41 -4.00 -8.63
C ASN A 168 19.85 -3.56 -8.27
N ARG A 169 20.53 -2.78 -9.12
CA ARG A 169 21.87 -2.26 -8.80
C ARG A 169 21.94 -0.74 -9.03
N CYS A 170 22.74 -0.06 -8.21
CA CYS A 170 22.99 1.38 -8.34
C CYS A 170 24.15 1.67 -9.31
N ALA A 171 24.44 2.95 -9.56
CA ALA A 171 25.52 3.37 -10.47
C ALA A 171 26.92 2.98 -9.99
N GLU A 172 27.11 2.81 -8.68
CA GLU A 172 28.38 2.37 -8.06
C GLU A 172 28.57 0.85 -8.10
N HIS A 173 27.47 0.12 -8.34
CA HIS A 173 27.48 -1.33 -8.52
C HIS A 173 27.04 -1.69 -9.94
N PRO A 174 27.67 -1.11 -10.99
CA PRO A 174 27.25 -1.41 -12.35
C PRO A 174 27.39 -2.90 -12.58
N LEU A 175 26.42 -3.49 -13.29
CA LEU A 175 26.62 -4.81 -13.87
C LEU A 175 27.86 -4.71 -14.75
N SER A 176 28.96 -5.30 -14.30
CA SER A 176 30.21 -5.32 -15.05
C SER A 176 29.95 -6.03 -16.37
N ARG A 177 29.70 -5.25 -17.44
CA ARG A 177 29.46 -5.76 -18.79
C ARG A 177 30.69 -6.45 -19.40
N ARG A 178 31.82 -6.56 -18.68
CA ARG A 178 33.09 -7.08 -19.22
C ARG A 178 33.88 -8.03 -18.33
N ALA A 179 33.34 -8.51 -17.21
CA ALA A 179 34.03 -9.51 -16.43
C ALA A 179 33.12 -10.70 -16.15
N SER A 180 33.23 -11.69 -17.02
CA SER A 180 33.11 -13.10 -16.65
C SER A 180 34.21 -13.48 -15.64
N LYS A 181 34.29 -12.73 -14.54
CA LYS A 181 35.06 -13.07 -13.35
C LYS A 181 34.02 -13.42 -12.31
N CYS A 182 33.95 -14.70 -11.95
CA CYS A 182 33.43 -15.07 -10.66
C CYS A 182 34.07 -14.15 -9.60
N PHE A 183 33.26 -13.46 -8.80
CA PHE A 183 33.74 -12.58 -7.72
C PHE A 183 34.51 -13.32 -6.63
N CYS A 184 34.48 -14.66 -6.66
CA CYS A 184 35.14 -15.56 -5.72
C CYS A 184 36.66 -15.70 -5.88
N GLY A 185 37.30 -15.05 -6.87
CA GLY A 185 38.75 -15.12 -7.08
C GLY A 185 39.29 -16.47 -7.57
N SER A 186 38.44 -17.48 -7.76
CA SER A 186 38.84 -18.83 -8.17
C SER A 186 39.05 -18.96 -9.68
N ARG A 187 40.02 -19.78 -10.10
CA ARG A 187 40.31 -20.01 -11.53
C ARG A 187 39.15 -20.76 -12.20
N LYS A 188 38.85 -20.39 -13.44
CA LYS A 188 37.98 -21.20 -14.31
C LYS A 188 38.69 -22.49 -14.70
N LEU A 189 37.93 -23.56 -14.91
CA LEU A 189 38.49 -24.79 -15.47
C LEU A 189 38.86 -24.58 -16.94
N HIS A 190 37.99 -23.93 -17.72
CA HIS A 190 38.29 -23.48 -19.07
C HIS A 190 38.07 -21.97 -19.28
N PRO A 191 38.88 -21.33 -20.16
CA PRO A 191 38.72 -19.91 -20.50
C PRO A 191 37.33 -19.56 -21.07
N ALA A 192 36.67 -20.53 -21.73
CA ALA A 192 35.37 -20.38 -22.35
C ALA A 192 34.19 -20.45 -21.34
N ASP A 193 34.42 -20.93 -20.12
CA ASP A 193 33.34 -21.09 -19.14
C ASP A 193 32.84 -19.73 -18.65
N ALA A 194 31.52 -19.58 -18.53
CA ALA A 194 30.92 -18.38 -17.95
C ALA A 194 31.22 -18.25 -16.44
N PHE A 195 31.41 -19.38 -15.74
CA PHE A 195 31.55 -19.49 -14.29
C PHE A 195 32.81 -20.28 -13.90
N CYS A 196 33.32 -20.11 -12.67
CA CYS A 196 34.43 -20.94 -12.17
C CYS A 196 33.91 -22.31 -11.68
N LEU A 197 34.81 -23.23 -11.33
CA LEU A 197 34.45 -24.56 -10.80
C LEU A 197 33.50 -24.54 -9.61
N ASP A 198 33.59 -23.51 -8.77
CA ASP A 198 32.78 -23.42 -7.55
C ASP A 198 31.39 -22.83 -7.82
N HIS A 199 31.20 -22.15 -8.96
CA HIS A 199 29.98 -21.42 -9.30
C HIS A 199 29.31 -21.92 -10.58
N GLY A 200 29.95 -22.79 -11.36
CA GLY A 200 29.36 -23.40 -12.56
C GLY A 200 28.65 -24.71 -12.23
N CYS A 201 27.50 -24.95 -12.87
CA CYS A 201 26.76 -26.20 -12.73
C CYS A 201 27.68 -27.41 -12.96
N ARG A 202 27.64 -28.40 -12.07
CA ARG A 202 28.48 -29.61 -12.18
C ARG A 202 27.99 -30.58 -13.27
N LEU A 203 26.82 -30.36 -13.85
CA LEU A 203 26.32 -31.17 -14.95
C LEU A 203 27.16 -30.90 -16.22
N PRO A 204 27.77 -31.94 -16.84
CA PRO A 204 28.59 -31.77 -18.04
C PRO A 204 27.85 -31.01 -19.15
N GLY A 205 28.50 -30.01 -19.74
CA GLY A 205 27.92 -29.19 -20.82
C GLY A 205 26.96 -28.08 -20.37
N CYS A 206 26.62 -27.99 -19.08
CA CYS A 206 25.77 -26.91 -18.59
C CYS A 206 26.58 -25.64 -18.31
N ALA A 207 26.25 -24.56 -19.02
CA ALA A 207 26.84 -23.24 -18.81
C ALA A 207 26.18 -22.41 -17.71
N GLY A 208 25.25 -22.97 -16.92
CA GLY A 208 24.47 -22.24 -15.92
C GLY A 208 25.18 -22.03 -14.58
N GLU A 209 24.83 -20.96 -13.87
CA GLU A 209 25.33 -20.65 -12.52
C GLU A 209 24.71 -21.59 -11.46
N ARG A 210 25.52 -22.06 -10.52
CA ARG A 210 25.05 -22.83 -9.35
C ARG A 210 24.10 -22.00 -8.51
N PHE A 211 23.14 -22.68 -7.90
CA PHE A 211 22.22 -22.04 -6.97
C PHE A 211 22.98 -21.53 -5.72
N PRO A 212 22.80 -20.26 -5.30
CA PRO A 212 23.42 -19.74 -4.09
C PRO A 212 22.86 -20.47 -2.86
N GLY A 213 23.73 -21.13 -2.09
CA GLY A 213 23.33 -21.94 -0.93
C GLY A 213 23.91 -23.36 -0.88
N GLY A 214 25.02 -23.64 -1.57
CA GLY A 214 25.80 -24.87 -1.40
C GLY A 214 25.41 -26.06 -2.31
N GLY A 215 24.54 -25.86 -3.29
CA GLY A 215 24.23 -26.89 -4.30
C GLY A 215 25.32 -26.99 -5.38
N THR A 216 25.51 -28.18 -5.96
CA THR A 216 26.43 -28.39 -7.10
C THR A 216 25.78 -28.12 -8.46
N LEU A 217 24.49 -27.83 -8.50
CA LEU A 217 23.66 -27.71 -9.70
C LEU A 217 23.08 -26.30 -9.83
N CYS A 218 22.80 -25.88 -11.07
CA CYS A 218 22.07 -24.64 -11.34
C CYS A 218 20.56 -24.80 -11.09
N VAL A 219 19.83 -23.68 -11.10
CA VAL A 219 18.38 -23.67 -10.84
C VAL A 219 17.58 -24.56 -11.79
N VAL A 220 18.01 -24.70 -13.04
CA VAL A 220 17.34 -25.55 -14.05
C VAL A 220 17.65 -27.04 -13.93
N HIS A 221 18.67 -27.42 -13.16
CA HIS A 221 19.05 -28.83 -12.94
C HIS A 221 18.80 -29.30 -11.52
N LYS A 222 18.41 -28.41 -10.62
CA LYS A 222 18.04 -28.72 -9.23
C LYS A 222 16.57 -29.16 -9.21
N CYS A 223 16.28 -30.20 -8.43
CA CYS A 223 14.89 -30.53 -8.08
C CYS A 223 14.17 -29.31 -7.46
N THR A 224 12.99 -28.97 -7.96
CA THR A 224 12.14 -27.89 -7.40
C THR A 224 11.50 -28.24 -6.05
N PHE A 225 11.63 -29.48 -5.57
CA PHE A 225 11.15 -29.83 -4.23
C PHE A 225 12.01 -29.13 -3.18
N ASP A 226 11.36 -28.42 -2.25
CA ASP A 226 12.03 -27.65 -1.21
C ASP A 226 13.01 -28.54 -0.44
N THR A 227 14.20 -28.00 -0.16
CA THR A 227 15.32 -28.68 0.52
C THR A 227 15.99 -29.84 -0.25
N CYS A 228 15.49 -30.22 -1.44
CA CYS A 228 16.15 -31.24 -2.25
C CYS A 228 17.31 -30.66 -3.07
N PHE A 229 18.50 -31.25 -2.94
CA PHE A 229 19.69 -30.87 -3.73
C PHE A 229 20.05 -31.91 -4.81
N SER A 230 19.19 -32.91 -5.01
CA SER A 230 19.40 -33.93 -6.04
C SER A 230 19.14 -33.38 -7.44
N PRO A 231 19.85 -33.90 -8.46
CA PRO A 231 19.58 -33.54 -9.85
C PRO A 231 18.19 -33.99 -10.29
N ILE A 232 17.61 -33.24 -11.22
CA ILE A 232 16.39 -33.63 -11.94
C ILE A 232 16.62 -35.00 -12.61
N ALA A 233 15.58 -35.85 -12.63
CA ALA A 233 15.69 -37.23 -13.09
C ALA A 233 16.05 -37.35 -14.58
N ARG A 234 15.60 -36.38 -15.39
CA ARG A 234 15.78 -36.34 -16.85
C ARG A 234 16.18 -34.92 -17.25
N PRO A 235 17.47 -34.55 -17.18
CA PRO A 235 17.92 -33.20 -17.50
C PRO A 235 17.68 -32.81 -18.97
N ASP A 236 17.55 -33.79 -19.87
CA ASP A 236 17.24 -33.55 -21.30
C ASP A 236 15.74 -33.32 -21.56
N ASP A 237 14.87 -33.64 -20.58
CA ASP A 237 13.44 -33.43 -20.67
C ASP A 237 13.11 -32.06 -20.06
N ILE A 238 12.81 -31.08 -20.91
CA ILE A 238 12.47 -29.70 -20.51
C ILE A 238 11.31 -29.60 -19.51
N HIS A 239 10.51 -30.66 -19.38
CA HIS A 239 9.37 -30.71 -18.49
C HIS A 239 9.65 -31.45 -17.17
N SER A 240 10.81 -32.09 -17.05
CA SER A 240 11.23 -32.72 -15.79
C SER A 240 11.76 -31.63 -14.85
N ILE A 241 11.07 -31.38 -13.74
CA ILE A 241 11.52 -30.41 -12.72
C ILE A 241 11.84 -31.09 -11.37
N PHE A 242 11.63 -32.40 -11.27
CA PHE A 242 11.82 -33.17 -10.04
C PHE A 242 12.90 -34.25 -10.19
N CYS A 243 13.63 -34.56 -9.11
CA CYS A 243 14.59 -35.66 -9.07
C CYS A 243 13.87 -37.02 -9.09
N ALA A 244 14.58 -38.14 -9.28
CA ALA A 244 13.96 -39.47 -9.31
C ALA A 244 13.19 -39.82 -8.02
N ALA A 245 13.57 -39.22 -6.89
CA ALA A 245 12.90 -39.39 -5.61
C ALA A 245 11.72 -38.42 -5.38
N HIS A 246 11.46 -37.49 -6.29
CA HIS A 246 10.32 -36.57 -6.20
C HIS A 246 9.46 -36.57 -7.46
N ALA A 247 9.94 -37.12 -8.58
CA ALA A 247 9.18 -37.21 -9.82
C ALA A 247 8.10 -38.29 -9.71
N CYS A 248 6.93 -37.99 -10.29
CA CYS A 248 5.90 -39.00 -10.53
C CYS A 248 6.44 -40.07 -11.51
N ARG A 249 6.13 -41.35 -11.25
CA ARG A 249 6.60 -42.46 -12.09
C ARG A 249 5.88 -42.57 -13.44
N VAL A 250 4.76 -41.86 -13.63
CA VAL A 250 4.02 -41.81 -14.91
C VAL A 250 4.87 -41.08 -15.95
N VAL A 251 5.14 -41.75 -17.08
CA VAL A 251 5.92 -41.18 -18.18
C VAL A 251 5.24 -39.90 -18.69
N GLY A 252 6.00 -38.79 -18.75
CA GLY A 252 5.50 -37.48 -19.17
C GLY A 252 4.79 -36.66 -18.07
N CYS A 253 4.66 -37.19 -16.86
CA CYS A 253 4.09 -36.43 -15.75
C CYS A 253 5.11 -35.43 -15.18
N VAL A 254 4.71 -34.16 -15.13
CA VAL A 254 5.55 -33.04 -14.67
C VAL A 254 5.42 -32.75 -13.17
N TYR A 255 4.58 -33.50 -12.45
CA TYR A 255 4.22 -33.22 -11.06
C TYR A 255 5.06 -34.03 -10.06
N ALA A 256 5.18 -33.49 -8.84
CA ALA A 256 5.83 -34.17 -7.72
C ALA A 256 5.00 -35.36 -7.23
N ARG A 257 5.64 -36.49 -6.92
CA ARG A 257 4.99 -37.61 -6.23
C ARG A 257 4.62 -37.20 -4.81
N ARG A 258 3.51 -37.74 -4.29
CA ARG A 258 3.07 -37.53 -2.92
C ARG A 258 3.80 -38.51 -2.02
N ASN A 259 4.60 -38.07 -1.04
CA ASN A 259 5.25 -39.01 -0.11
C ASN A 259 4.19 -39.72 0.77
N PRO A 260 4.11 -41.06 0.85
CA PRO A 260 5.04 -42.10 0.36
C PRO A 260 4.71 -42.78 -0.99
N SER A 261 3.69 -42.31 -1.71
CA SER A 261 3.31 -42.80 -3.05
C SER A 261 4.39 -42.54 -4.13
N PHE A 262 4.38 -43.38 -5.16
CA PHE A 262 5.18 -43.19 -6.38
C PHE A 262 4.52 -42.24 -7.39
N TYR A 263 3.31 -41.76 -7.09
CA TYR A 263 2.45 -41.00 -7.97
C TYR A 263 2.10 -39.64 -7.38
N CYS A 264 1.81 -38.66 -8.24
CA CYS A 264 1.36 -37.33 -7.80
C CYS A 264 -0.12 -37.36 -7.38
N GLY A 265 -0.60 -36.28 -6.75
CA GLY A 265 -2.00 -36.17 -6.31
C GLY A 265 -3.01 -36.35 -7.45
N ASN A 266 -2.66 -35.96 -8.67
CA ASN A 266 -3.51 -36.11 -9.86
C ASN A 266 -3.60 -37.55 -10.37
N HIS A 267 -2.62 -38.39 -10.01
CA HIS A 267 -2.62 -39.81 -10.35
C HIS A 267 -3.09 -40.71 -9.18
N GLY A 268 -3.44 -40.11 -8.03
CA GLY A 268 -4.00 -40.78 -6.85
C GLY A 268 -3.12 -41.92 -6.28
N ASP A 269 -3.66 -42.68 -5.32
CA ASP A 269 -3.11 -43.98 -4.91
C ASP A 269 -3.52 -45.10 -5.88
N GLN A 270 -3.88 -44.74 -7.11
CA GLN A 270 -4.18 -45.70 -8.15
C GLN A 270 -2.86 -46.37 -8.53
N SER A 271 -2.56 -47.49 -7.86
CA SER A 271 -1.99 -48.64 -8.54
C SER A 271 -2.60 -48.67 -9.94
N PRO A 272 -1.79 -48.76 -11.01
CA PRO A 272 -2.21 -48.46 -12.38
C PRO A 272 -3.63 -48.97 -12.61
N PRO A 273 -4.60 -48.08 -12.93
CA PRO A 273 -5.98 -48.51 -13.08
C PRO A 273 -6.00 -49.60 -14.14
N ARG A 274 -6.69 -50.71 -13.83
CA ARG A 274 -7.23 -51.57 -14.89
C ARG A 274 -7.89 -50.64 -15.89
N GLU A 275 -7.36 -50.62 -17.11
CA GLU A 275 -7.67 -49.73 -18.21
C GLU A 275 -9.19 -49.41 -18.26
N LYS A 276 -9.59 -48.23 -17.77
CA LYS A 276 -10.87 -47.64 -18.13
C LYS A 276 -10.64 -46.88 -19.43
N SER A 277 -11.30 -47.34 -20.48
CA SER A 277 -11.22 -46.82 -21.85
C SER A 277 -11.34 -45.30 -21.90
N ALA A 278 -10.52 -44.67 -22.74
CA ALA A 278 -10.37 -43.21 -22.93
C ALA A 278 -11.62 -42.46 -23.44
N ASP A 279 -12.82 -43.04 -23.30
CA ASP A 279 -14.04 -42.60 -23.98
C ASP A 279 -15.11 -42.01 -23.03
N ALA A 280 -14.88 -41.88 -21.72
CA ALA A 280 -15.92 -41.49 -20.76
C ALA A 280 -16.02 -39.96 -20.54
N CYS A 281 -17.25 -39.43 -20.49
CA CYS A 281 -17.53 -38.01 -20.23
C CYS A 281 -17.09 -37.56 -18.80
N PRO A 282 -16.48 -36.37 -18.63
CA PRO A 282 -15.95 -35.88 -17.36
C PRO A 282 -17.03 -35.29 -16.43
N VAL A 283 -18.27 -35.12 -16.89
CA VAL A 283 -19.39 -34.68 -16.05
C VAL A 283 -19.75 -35.84 -15.12
N GLY A 284 -19.58 -35.65 -13.81
CA GLY A 284 -19.44 -36.74 -12.82
C GLY A 284 -20.57 -37.77 -12.69
N SER A 285 -21.74 -37.53 -13.29
CA SER A 285 -22.87 -38.45 -13.34
C SER A 285 -23.14 -39.02 -14.74
N CYS A 286 -22.41 -38.56 -15.76
CA CYS A 286 -22.65 -38.90 -17.15
C CYS A 286 -21.89 -40.17 -17.54
N THR A 287 -22.63 -41.23 -17.89
CA THR A 287 -22.06 -42.50 -18.40
C THR A 287 -21.90 -42.52 -19.92
N ASN A 288 -22.28 -41.44 -20.60
CA ASN A 288 -22.24 -41.37 -22.06
C ASN A 288 -20.79 -41.24 -22.55
N ARG A 289 -20.52 -41.87 -23.71
CA ARG A 289 -19.22 -41.75 -24.36
C ARG A 289 -19.06 -40.38 -25.02
N GLY A 290 -17.82 -39.93 -25.13
CA GLY A 290 -17.47 -38.69 -25.82
C GLY A 290 -18.06 -38.66 -27.23
N ALA A 291 -18.62 -37.52 -27.61
CA ALA A 291 -19.10 -37.32 -28.97
C ALA A 291 -17.87 -37.41 -29.90
N ASP A 292 -17.98 -38.27 -30.91
CA ASP A 292 -17.16 -38.21 -32.13
C ASP A 292 -15.69 -38.69 -31.99
N GLY A 293 -15.31 -39.32 -30.88
CA GLY A 293 -13.95 -39.87 -30.69
C GLY A 293 -12.84 -38.83 -30.66
N LYS A 294 -13.19 -37.53 -30.62
CA LYS A 294 -12.25 -36.39 -30.55
C LYS A 294 -12.62 -35.40 -29.44
N GLY A 295 -13.85 -35.40 -28.96
CA GLY A 295 -14.31 -34.54 -27.87
C GLY A 295 -14.12 -35.20 -26.50
N SER A 296 -13.56 -34.46 -25.54
CA SER A 296 -13.48 -34.88 -24.13
C SER A 296 -14.84 -34.84 -23.42
N VAL A 297 -15.95 -34.53 -24.10
CA VAL A 297 -17.28 -34.31 -23.52
C VAL A 297 -18.33 -34.99 -24.41
N CYS A 298 -19.39 -35.58 -23.84
CA CYS A 298 -20.46 -36.19 -24.64
C CYS A 298 -21.34 -35.11 -25.28
N SER A 299 -22.12 -35.48 -26.29
CA SER A 299 -22.97 -34.55 -27.07
C SER A 299 -23.94 -33.74 -26.21
N GLU A 300 -24.48 -34.34 -25.14
CA GLU A 300 -25.40 -33.66 -24.21
C GLU A 300 -24.74 -32.58 -23.34
N HIS A 301 -23.41 -32.60 -23.22
CA HIS A 301 -22.65 -31.68 -22.37
C HIS A 301 -21.66 -30.84 -23.19
N ALA A 302 -21.57 -31.07 -24.50
CA ALA A 302 -20.72 -30.29 -25.39
C ALA A 302 -21.32 -28.91 -25.65
N CYS A 303 -20.46 -27.91 -25.83
CA CYS A 303 -20.91 -26.60 -26.28
C CYS A 303 -21.49 -26.69 -27.70
N SER A 304 -22.67 -26.10 -27.91
CA SER A 304 -23.37 -26.13 -29.21
C SER A 304 -22.62 -25.38 -30.34
N VAL A 305 -21.61 -24.57 -30.01
CA VAL A 305 -20.76 -23.90 -31.01
C VAL A 305 -19.78 -24.90 -31.60
N LYS A 306 -19.83 -25.09 -32.93
CA LYS A 306 -18.92 -25.98 -33.66
C LYS A 306 -17.47 -25.71 -33.25
N GLN A 307 -16.70 -26.78 -33.00
CA GLN A 307 -15.29 -26.75 -32.57
C GLN A 307 -15.04 -26.22 -31.14
N CYS A 308 -16.06 -25.89 -30.36
CA CYS A 308 -15.89 -25.55 -28.96
C CYS A 308 -15.84 -26.82 -28.09
N GLY A 309 -14.63 -27.26 -27.71
CA GLY A 309 -14.42 -28.42 -26.84
C GLY A 309 -14.71 -28.20 -25.35
N LEU A 310 -15.41 -27.11 -24.99
CA LEU A 310 -15.74 -26.76 -23.59
C LEU A 310 -17.09 -27.35 -23.18
N VAL A 311 -17.27 -27.56 -21.88
CA VAL A 311 -18.52 -28.07 -21.30
C VAL A 311 -19.59 -26.96 -21.30
N ALA A 312 -20.80 -27.29 -21.74
CA ALA A 312 -21.95 -26.39 -21.70
C ALA A 312 -22.31 -26.01 -20.25
N ARG A 313 -22.78 -24.77 -20.04
CA ARG A 313 -23.11 -24.27 -18.69
C ARG A 313 -24.36 -24.93 -18.08
N TYR A 314 -25.27 -25.44 -18.91
CA TYR A 314 -26.55 -26.01 -18.51
C TYR A 314 -26.71 -27.44 -19.05
N GLU A 315 -27.40 -28.30 -18.30
CA GLU A 315 -27.71 -29.67 -18.71
C GLU A 315 -28.67 -29.70 -19.91
N GLY A 316 -28.41 -30.59 -20.88
CA GLY A 316 -29.22 -30.74 -22.09
C GLY A 316 -28.69 -30.01 -23.33
N GLY A 317 -27.39 -29.69 -23.37
CA GLY A 317 -26.76 -28.94 -24.45
C GLY A 317 -26.97 -27.42 -24.33
N GLY A 318 -25.97 -26.65 -24.74
CA GLY A 318 -26.01 -25.20 -24.68
C GLY A 318 -24.64 -24.55 -24.86
N PHE A 319 -24.51 -23.30 -24.43
CA PHE A 319 -23.29 -22.54 -24.60
C PHE A 319 -22.36 -22.65 -23.38
N CYS A 320 -21.04 -22.67 -23.60
CA CYS A 320 -20.07 -22.74 -22.51
C CYS A 320 -20.02 -21.42 -21.74
N GLY A 321 -19.97 -21.49 -20.40
CA GLY A 321 -19.99 -20.32 -19.52
C GLY A 321 -18.85 -19.33 -19.74
N GLU A 322 -17.72 -19.82 -20.23
CA GLU A 322 -16.50 -19.02 -20.40
C GLU A 322 -16.51 -18.13 -21.64
N ARG A 323 -17.17 -18.55 -22.72
CA ARG A 323 -17.05 -17.86 -24.02
C ARG A 323 -18.38 -17.56 -24.67
N HIS A 324 -19.29 -18.53 -24.64
CA HIS A 324 -20.45 -18.49 -25.52
C HIS A 324 -21.76 -18.34 -24.76
N ALA A 325 -21.83 -18.46 -23.43
CA ALA A 325 -23.09 -18.27 -22.71
C ALA A 325 -23.39 -16.79 -22.48
N CYS A 326 -24.67 -16.42 -22.51
CA CYS A 326 -25.12 -15.11 -22.06
C CYS A 326 -24.67 -14.84 -20.61
N VAL A 327 -24.31 -13.57 -20.32
CA VAL A 327 -23.85 -13.13 -18.99
C VAL A 327 -24.97 -13.19 -17.95
N ARG A 328 -26.24 -13.11 -18.37
CA ARG A 328 -27.39 -13.16 -17.46
C ARG A 328 -27.57 -14.56 -16.90
N GLU A 329 -27.58 -14.67 -15.58
CA GLU A 329 -27.87 -15.93 -14.90
C GLU A 329 -29.25 -16.49 -15.32
N GLY A 330 -29.29 -17.76 -15.70
CA GLY A 330 -30.49 -18.45 -16.17
C GLY A 330 -30.83 -18.25 -17.65
N CYS A 331 -30.12 -17.38 -18.37
CA CYS A 331 -30.31 -17.24 -19.82
C CYS A 331 -29.63 -18.42 -20.55
N ARG A 332 -30.40 -19.16 -21.35
CA ARG A 332 -29.92 -20.31 -22.14
C ARG A 332 -29.35 -19.91 -23.51
N HIS A 333 -29.49 -18.66 -23.91
CA HIS A 333 -29.03 -18.16 -25.21
C HIS A 333 -27.51 -17.92 -25.25
N GLY A 334 -26.98 -17.97 -26.46
CA GLY A 334 -25.58 -17.72 -26.75
C GLY A 334 -25.25 -16.24 -26.72
N ARG A 335 -24.05 -15.90 -26.25
CA ARG A 335 -23.40 -14.63 -26.49
C ARG A 335 -22.98 -14.64 -27.96
N LEU A 336 -23.55 -13.75 -28.77
CA LEU A 336 -23.21 -13.59 -30.19
C LEU A 336 -21.69 -13.54 -30.34
N SER A 337 -21.08 -14.64 -30.80
CA SER A 337 -19.74 -14.56 -31.35
C SER A 337 -19.91 -14.06 -32.78
N VAL A 338 -19.41 -12.86 -33.03
CA VAL A 338 -19.32 -12.24 -34.34
C VAL A 338 -18.59 -13.20 -35.30
N HIS A 339 -19.34 -14.02 -36.04
CA HIS A 339 -18.84 -14.72 -37.21
C HIS A 339 -19.52 -14.08 -38.42
N TYR A 340 -18.92 -12.98 -38.91
CA TYR A 340 -19.13 -12.56 -40.30
C TYR A 340 -18.39 -13.58 -41.16
N GLY A 341 -19.13 -14.55 -41.71
CA GLY A 341 -18.69 -15.37 -42.83
C GLY A 341 -19.54 -14.99 -44.02
N GLU A 342 -18.96 -14.28 -44.97
CA GLU A 342 -19.52 -14.05 -46.30
C GLU A 342 -19.83 -15.41 -46.94
N GLY A 343 -21.10 -15.65 -47.29
CA GLY A 343 -21.58 -16.88 -47.90
C GLY A 343 -22.97 -16.66 -48.48
N GLU A 344 -22.97 -16.52 -49.81
CA GLU A 344 -24.05 -16.29 -50.77
C GLU A 344 -25.45 -16.87 -50.47
N GLU A 345 -26.43 -15.98 -50.71
CA GLU A 345 -27.72 -16.09 -51.43
C GLU A 345 -28.57 -17.37 -51.36
N GLU A 346 -29.88 -17.13 -51.22
CA GLU A 346 -31.04 -18.04 -51.31
C GLU A 346 -31.46 -18.76 -50.02
N GLU A 347 -32.22 -18.05 -49.17
CA GLU A 347 -33.43 -18.56 -48.50
C GLU A 347 -34.22 -17.39 -47.84
N GLU A 348 -34.72 -16.45 -48.66
CA GLU A 348 -35.69 -15.43 -48.24
C GLU A 348 -37.08 -16.08 -48.07
N GLU A 349 -37.44 -16.57 -46.88
CA GLU A 349 -38.84 -16.58 -46.39
C GLU A 349 -39.03 -17.12 -44.96
N GLU A 350 -38.01 -17.66 -44.28
CA GLU A 350 -38.09 -18.10 -42.86
C GLU A 350 -37.33 -17.20 -41.85
N GLU A 351 -36.75 -16.07 -42.28
CA GLU A 351 -35.93 -15.18 -41.43
C GLU A 351 -36.72 -14.20 -40.52
N GLU A 352 -38.03 -14.00 -40.72
CA GLU A 352 -38.79 -12.97 -39.96
C GLU A 352 -39.12 -13.36 -38.50
N GLU A 353 -39.10 -14.64 -38.12
CA GLU A 353 -39.40 -15.05 -36.73
C GLU A 353 -38.14 -15.18 -35.84
N GLU A 354 -36.94 -15.45 -36.39
CA GLU A 354 -35.70 -15.57 -35.60
C GLU A 354 -35.03 -14.21 -35.26
N GLU A 355 -35.29 -13.15 -36.03
CA GLU A 355 -34.82 -11.79 -35.70
C GLU A 355 -35.46 -11.24 -34.39
N GLY A 356 -36.63 -11.75 -34.00
CA GLY A 356 -37.37 -11.30 -32.81
C GLY A 356 -36.73 -11.70 -31.47
N GLU A 357 -36.08 -12.87 -31.39
CA GLU A 357 -35.48 -13.39 -30.15
C GLU A 357 -34.02 -12.94 -29.97
N MET A 358 -33.26 -12.79 -31.06
CA MET A 358 -31.86 -12.31 -31.02
C MET A 358 -31.76 -10.88 -30.46
N ASP A 359 -32.79 -10.07 -30.68
CA ASP A 359 -32.85 -8.69 -30.21
C ASP A 359 -33.07 -8.57 -28.67
N LEU A 360 -33.53 -9.61 -27.98
CA LEU A 360 -33.78 -9.54 -26.53
C LEU A 360 -32.50 -9.38 -25.70
N CYS A 361 -31.40 -10.05 -26.08
CA CYS A 361 -30.13 -9.91 -25.38
C CYS A 361 -29.52 -8.51 -25.60
N LEU A 362 -29.58 -7.99 -26.83
CA LEU A 362 -29.10 -6.65 -27.16
C LEU A 362 -29.95 -5.55 -26.52
N ARG A 363 -31.28 -5.74 -26.43
CA ARG A 363 -32.15 -4.85 -25.66
C ARG A 363 -31.76 -4.81 -24.19
N HIS A 364 -31.46 -5.96 -23.59
CA HIS A 364 -31.08 -6.03 -22.18
C HIS A 364 -29.72 -5.37 -21.89
N ASP A 365 -28.73 -5.58 -22.76
CA ASP A 365 -27.43 -4.90 -22.61
C ASP A 365 -27.58 -3.38 -22.75
N ARG A 366 -28.35 -2.91 -23.73
CA ARG A 366 -28.69 -1.48 -23.90
C ARG A 366 -29.45 -0.93 -22.69
N GLU A 367 -30.35 -1.70 -22.10
CA GLU A 367 -31.07 -1.30 -20.88
C GLU A 367 -30.13 -1.21 -19.68
N GLN A 368 -29.22 -2.17 -19.51
CA GLN A 368 -28.23 -2.16 -18.42
C GLN A 368 -27.27 -0.97 -18.56
N GLU A 369 -26.83 -0.64 -19.77
CA GLU A 369 -26.03 0.56 -20.02
C GLU A 369 -26.81 1.84 -19.70
N ARG A 370 -28.10 1.91 -20.07
CA ARG A 370 -28.98 3.03 -19.73
C ARG A 370 -29.15 3.18 -18.22
N GLU A 371 -29.32 2.09 -17.48
CA GLU A 371 -29.38 2.12 -16.02
C GLU A 371 -28.07 2.58 -15.38
N ARG A 372 -26.92 2.09 -15.88
CA ARG A 372 -25.60 2.56 -15.42
C ARG A 372 -25.43 4.06 -15.66
N GLY A 373 -25.86 4.55 -16.83
CA GLY A 373 -25.88 5.98 -17.16
C GLY A 373 -26.74 6.79 -16.19
N LYS A 374 -27.96 6.32 -15.88
CA LYS A 374 -28.85 6.97 -14.90
C LYS A 374 -28.22 7.06 -13.51
N ARG A 375 -27.62 5.97 -13.01
CA ARG A 375 -26.96 5.95 -11.69
C ARG A 375 -25.75 6.91 -11.64
N MET A 376 -25.02 7.05 -12.75
CA MET A 376 -23.90 7.99 -12.84
C MET A 376 -24.41 9.45 -12.81
N ALA A 377 -25.45 9.76 -13.59
CA ALA A 377 -26.08 11.08 -13.61
C ALA A 377 -26.67 11.47 -12.24
N GLU A 378 -27.37 10.55 -11.56
CA GLU A 378 -27.90 10.78 -10.20
C GLU A 378 -26.80 11.08 -9.18
N ARG A 379 -25.65 10.41 -9.30
CA ARG A 379 -24.47 10.66 -8.46
C ARG A 379 -23.86 12.03 -8.73
N ASP A 380 -23.75 12.43 -9.99
CA ASP A 380 -23.24 13.75 -10.37
C ASP A 380 -24.17 14.88 -9.88
N ASP A 381 -25.48 14.68 -9.97
CA ASP A 381 -26.50 15.59 -9.42
C ASP A 381 -26.40 15.69 -7.89
N GLN A 382 -26.15 14.57 -7.20
CA GLN A 382 -25.94 14.59 -5.75
C GLN A 382 -24.69 15.39 -5.38
N VAL A 383 -23.56 15.16 -6.07
CA VAL A 383 -22.31 15.90 -5.83
C VAL A 383 -22.49 17.39 -6.12
N ALA A 384 -23.28 17.74 -7.15
CA ALA A 384 -23.62 19.12 -7.45
C ALA A 384 -24.41 19.79 -6.31
N ARG A 385 -25.43 19.11 -5.76
CA ARG A 385 -26.20 19.60 -4.59
C ARG A 385 -25.33 19.80 -3.36
N GLU A 386 -24.50 18.81 -3.02
CA GLU A 386 -23.58 18.90 -1.87
C GLU A 386 -22.60 20.07 -2.03
N ARG A 387 -22.09 20.29 -3.25
CA ARG A 387 -21.21 21.43 -3.55
C ARG A 387 -21.91 22.77 -3.35
N ASP A 388 -23.17 22.90 -3.74
CA ASP A 388 -23.91 24.14 -3.58
C ASP A 388 -24.32 24.39 -2.11
N GLU A 389 -24.67 23.34 -1.36
CA GLU A 389 -24.85 23.44 0.10
C GLU A 389 -23.58 23.94 0.81
N TRP A 390 -22.41 23.43 0.42
CA TRP A 390 -21.13 23.89 0.95
C TRP A 390 -20.86 25.37 0.64
N LYS A 391 -21.24 25.86 -0.54
CA LYS A 391 -21.10 27.29 -0.88
C LYS A 391 -21.97 28.16 0.03
N VAL A 392 -23.22 27.77 0.28
CA VAL A 392 -24.12 28.49 1.19
C VAL A 392 -23.56 28.50 2.61
N ARG A 393 -23.10 27.34 3.11
CA ARG A 393 -22.49 27.24 4.43
C ARG A 393 -21.25 28.11 4.58
N TYR A 394 -20.41 28.16 3.55
CA TYR A 394 -19.23 29.01 3.52
C TYR A 394 -19.58 30.50 3.54
N GLN A 395 -20.59 30.91 2.78
CA GLN A 395 -21.07 32.30 2.78
C GLN A 395 -21.60 32.71 4.16
N ASN A 396 -22.38 31.86 4.82
CA ASN A 396 -22.89 32.13 6.18
C ASN A 396 -21.75 32.25 7.20
N LEU A 397 -20.76 31.35 7.16
CA LEU A 397 -19.59 31.45 8.03
C LEU A 397 -18.78 32.73 7.79
N ARG A 398 -18.67 33.15 6.54
CA ARG A 398 -18.02 34.41 6.18
C ARG A 398 -18.78 35.62 6.75
N THR A 399 -20.11 35.66 6.60
CA THR A 399 -20.91 36.76 7.15
C THR A 399 -20.87 36.80 8.68
N ASP A 400 -20.86 35.65 9.35
CA ASP A 400 -20.73 35.56 10.80
C ASP A 400 -19.37 36.08 11.29
N PHE A 401 -18.31 35.73 10.56
CA PHE A 401 -16.96 36.22 10.84
C PHE A 401 -16.85 37.75 10.68
N GLU A 402 -17.39 38.29 9.59
CA GLU A 402 -17.44 39.75 9.36
C GLU A 402 -18.24 40.46 10.47
N ALA A 403 -19.37 39.88 10.92
CA ALA A 403 -20.17 40.42 12.03
C ALA A 403 -19.43 40.38 13.38
N LEU A 404 -18.63 39.34 13.63
CA LEU A 404 -17.77 39.25 14.82
C LEU A 404 -16.66 40.31 14.79
N GLN A 405 -16.04 40.55 13.63
CA GLN A 405 -15.04 41.61 13.48
C GLN A 405 -15.63 43.00 13.76
N VAL A 406 -16.82 43.31 13.22
CA VAL A 406 -17.48 44.60 13.48
C VAL A 406 -17.81 44.76 14.97
N ARG A 407 -18.28 43.71 15.65
CA ARG A 407 -18.54 43.73 17.09
C ARG A 407 -17.25 43.93 17.90
N GLY A 408 -16.18 43.24 17.54
CA GLY A 408 -14.86 43.39 18.16
C GLY A 408 -14.34 44.82 18.04
N ASN A 409 -14.44 45.42 16.85
CA ASN A 409 -14.00 46.80 16.61
C ASN A 409 -14.85 47.81 17.41
N ARG A 410 -16.17 47.65 17.47
CA ARG A 410 -17.04 48.51 18.29
C ARG A 410 -16.74 48.43 19.78
N ALA A 411 -16.50 47.23 20.30
CA ALA A 411 -16.14 47.04 21.70
C ALA A 411 -14.82 47.76 22.05
N MET A 412 -13.82 47.70 21.16
CA MET A 412 -12.56 48.43 21.37
C MET A 412 -12.74 49.95 21.36
N HIS A 413 -13.59 50.50 20.47
CA HIS A 413 -13.86 51.93 20.47
C HIS A 413 -14.59 52.40 21.74
N ALA A 414 -15.60 51.66 22.22
CA ALA A 414 -16.32 52.03 23.45
C ALA A 414 -15.39 52.08 24.67
N THR A 415 -14.41 51.17 24.78
CA THR A 415 -13.44 51.20 25.89
C THR A 415 -12.48 52.40 25.86
N VAL A 416 -12.29 53.03 24.70
CA VAL A 416 -11.47 54.24 24.58
C VAL A 416 -12.26 55.46 25.07
N GLU A 417 -13.52 55.59 24.68
CA GLU A 417 -14.38 56.72 25.08
C GLU A 417 -14.64 56.74 26.60
N ASP A 418 -14.89 55.58 27.23
CA ASP A 418 -15.06 55.48 28.70
C ASP A 418 -13.79 55.86 29.49
N SER A 419 -12.61 55.78 28.85
CA SER A 419 -11.34 56.17 29.50
C SER A 419 -11.10 57.68 29.47
N GLU A 420 -11.68 58.41 28.51
CA GLU A 420 -11.50 59.86 28.36
C GLU A 420 -12.42 60.66 29.30
N ASP A 421 -13.60 60.15 29.64
CA ASP A 421 -14.57 60.82 30.54
C ASP A 421 -14.27 60.61 32.03
N SER A 422 -13.34 59.71 32.38
CA SER A 422 -12.87 59.51 33.75
C SER A 422 -11.82 60.52 34.22
N GLY A 423 -11.67 61.63 33.49
CA GLY A 423 -10.84 62.80 33.83
C GLY A 423 -11.29 63.53 35.10
N LEU A 424 -11.27 62.85 36.24
CA LEU A 424 -11.12 63.45 37.56
C LEU A 424 -9.66 63.91 37.69
N TRP A 425 -9.42 65.14 37.26
CA TRP A 425 -8.30 65.97 37.72
C TRP A 425 -8.71 66.77 38.95
#